data_AF-A0A172Y4G3-F1
#
_entry.id   AF-A0A172Y4G3-F1
#
_cell.length_a   1.000
_cell.length_b   1.000
_cell.length_c   1.000
_cell.angle_alpha   90.00
_cell.angle_beta   90.00
_cell.angle_gamma   90.00
#
_symmetry.space_group_name_H-M   'P 1'
#
loop_
_entity.id
_entity.type
_entity.pdbx_description
1 polymer ?
#
loop_
_entity_poly.entity_id
_entity_poly.type
_entity_poly.pdbx_seq_one_letter_code
_entity_poly.pdbx_strand_id
1 'polypeptide(L)' 'MPPRARRFVATVAVVFFLIFWIWGAVTLHALLPKAWWIDLIFFAVAGIGWGVPLIPLLRWAERE' A
#
# COMPACT_ATOMS: atom_id res chain seq x y z
N MET A 1 4.05 -19.84 -13.83
CA MET A 1 3.59 -18.70 -14.66
C MET A 1 4.77 -18.10 -15.40
N PRO A 2 4.65 -17.83 -16.71
CA PRO A 2 5.71 -17.15 -17.46
C PRO A 2 6.07 -15.81 -16.80
N PRO A 3 7.35 -15.37 -16.83
CA PRO A 3 7.81 -14.17 -16.13
C PRO A 3 6.99 -12.91 -16.43
N ARG A 4 6.54 -12.76 -17.69
CA ARG A 4 5.66 -11.64 -18.12
C ARG A 4 4.29 -11.65 -17.44
N ALA A 5 3.66 -12.82 -17.31
CA ALA A 5 2.36 -12.95 -16.64
C ALA A 5 2.46 -12.66 -15.14
N ARG A 6 3.55 -13.09 -14.51
CA ARG A 6 3.82 -12.84 -13.08
C ARG A 6 3.94 -11.34 -12.78
N ARG A 7 4.67 -10.61 -13.63
CA ARG A 7 4.80 -9.14 -13.54
C ARG A 7 3.44 -8.45 -13.72
N PHE A 8 2.62 -8.90 -14.67
CA PHE A 8 1.28 -8.35 -14.86
C PHE A 8 0.41 -8.52 -13.61
N VAL A 9 0.37 -9.73 -13.04
CA VAL A 9 -0.37 -10.02 -11.81
C VAL A 9 0.14 -9.17 -10.65
N ALA A 10 1.46 -9.03 -10.51
CA ALA A 10 2.05 -8.18 -9.47
C ALA A 10 1.64 -6.71 -9.62
N THR A 11 1.66 -6.15 -10.83
CA THR A 11 1.21 -4.78 -11.09
C THR A 11 -0.26 -4.59 -10.70
N VAL A 12 -1.13 -5.51 -11.12
CA VAL A 12 -2.56 -5.46 -10.79
C VAL A 12 -2.76 -5.56 -9.27
N ALA A 13 -2.05 -6.47 -8.61
CA ALA A 13 -2.11 -6.64 -7.16
C ALA A 13 -1.62 -5.39 -6.41
N VAL A 14 -0.56 -4.72 -6.89
CA VAL A 14 -0.10 -3.43 -6.32
C VAL A 14 -1.19 -2.36 -6.41
N VAL A 15 -1.85 -2.23 -7.56
CA VAL A 15 -2.93 -1.24 -7.74
C VAL A 15 -4.08 -1.51 -6.78
N PHE A 16 -4.55 -2.76 -6.69
CA PHE A 16 -5.62 -3.12 -5.75
C PHE A 16 -5.20 -2.90 -4.29
N PHE A 17 -3.96 -3.26 -3.95
CA PHE A 17 -3.41 -3.02 -2.62
C PHE A 17 -3.40 -1.53 -2.27
N LEU A 18 -2.96 -0.66 -3.18
CA LEU A 18 -2.93 0.79 -2.95
C LEU A 18 -4.33 1.36 -2.76
N ILE A 19 -5.31 0.92 -3.57
CA ILE A 19 -6.71 1.32 -3.41
C ILE A 19 -7.20 0.94 -2.00
N PHE A 20 -6.98 -0.31 -1.60
CA PHE A 20 -7.37 -0.80 -0.29
C PHE A 20 -6.65 -0.06 0.86
N TRP A 21 -5.35 0.20 0.69
CA TRP A 21 -4.52 0.90 1.67
C TRP A 21 -5.00 2.33 1.90
N ILE A 22 -5.21 3.09 0.82
CA ILE A 22 -5.69 4.47 0.89
C ILE A 22 -7.09 4.51 1.48
N TRP A 23 -7.98 3.62 1.05
CA TRP A 23 -9.33 3.52 1.61
C TRP A 23 -9.30 3.21 3.12
N GLY A 24 -8.49 2.23 3.54
CA GLY A 24 -8.28 1.89 4.95
C GLY A 24 -7.70 3.06 5.75
N ALA A 25 -6.72 3.77 5.20
CA ALA A 25 -6.10 4.92 5.85
C ALA A 25 -7.11 6.06 6.06
N VAL A 26 -7.88 6.43 5.03
CA VAL A 26 -8.88 7.52 5.11
C VAL A 26 -10.03 7.14 6.07
N THR A 27 -10.51 5.91 6.00
CA THR A 27 -11.58 5.43 6.91
C THR A 27 -11.12 5.37 8.37
N LEU A 28 -9.88 4.93 8.62
CA LEU A 28 -9.30 4.90 9.96
C LEU A 28 -9.05 6.32 10.49
N HIS A 29 -8.57 7.23 9.63
CA HIS A 29 -8.37 8.64 9.99
C HIS A 29 -9.67 9.32 10.41
N ALA A 30 -10.80 8.98 9.78
CA ALA A 30 -12.12 9.52 10.14
C ALA A 30 -12.56 9.19 11.58
N LEU A 31 -11.94 8.20 12.23
CA LEU A 31 -12.19 7.83 13.62
C LEU A 31 -11.30 8.59 14.62
N LEU A 32 -10.29 9.32 14.13
CA LEU A 32 -9.33 10.02 14.97
C LEU A 32 -9.82 11.42 15.39
N PRO A 33 -9.35 11.94 16.54
CA PRO A 33 -9.63 13.31 16.94
C PRO A 33 -9.11 14.32 15.92
N LYS A 34 -9.86 15.42 15.74
CA LYS A 34 -9.49 16.52 14.84
C LYS A 34 -8.35 17.35 15.45
N ALA A 35 -7.11 16.96 15.19
CA ALA A 35 -5.93 17.69 15.60
C ALA A 35 -4.85 17.62 14.51
N TRP A 36 -4.31 18.78 14.12
CA TRP A 36 -3.37 18.91 12.99
C TRP A 36 -2.11 18.02 13.13
N TRP A 37 -1.65 17.79 14.37
CA TRP A 37 -0.46 16.98 14.62
C TRP A 37 -0.75 15.48 14.47
N ILE A 38 -2.00 15.04 14.71
CA ILE A 38 -2.43 13.66 14.46
C ILE A 38 -2.44 13.40 12.97
N ASP A 39 -3.00 14.33 12.18
CA ASP A 39 -3.02 14.25 10.72
C ASP A 39 -1.60 14.11 10.16
N LEU A 40 -0.67 14.94 10.65
CA LEU A 40 0.72 14.91 10.24
C LEU A 40 1.37 13.54 10.48
N ILE A 41 1.27 13.01 11.71
CA ILE A 41 1.86 11.72 12.06
C ILE A 41 1.17 10.59 11.30
N PHE A 42 -0.15 10.59 11.25
CA PHE A 42 -0.94 9.55 10.63
C PHE A 42 -0.64 9.43 9.14
N PHE A 43 -0.69 10.54 8.39
CA PHE A 43 -0.42 10.52 6.96
C PHE A 43 1.07 10.36 6.63
N ALA A 44 2.00 10.81 7.48
CA ALA A 44 3.42 10.49 7.30
C ALA A 44 3.68 8.98 7.40
N VAL A 45 3.11 8.32 8.41
CA VAL A 45 3.25 6.87 8.60
C VAL A 45 2.52 6.10 7.49
N ALA A 46 1.27 6.47 7.17
CA ALA A 46 0.51 5.81 6.11
C ALA A 46 1.14 6.02 4.72
N GLY A 47 1.73 7.18 4.47
CA GLY A 47 2.38 7.55 3.21
C GLY A 47 3.74 6.89 2.97
N ILE A 48 4.45 6.47 4.03
CA ILE A 48 5.73 5.74 3.92
C ILE A 48 5.53 4.24 4.11
N GLY A 49 4.60 3.84 4.98
CA GLY A 49 4.40 2.46 5.41
C GLY A 49 3.85 1.52 4.34
N TRP A 50 3.16 2.02 3.31
CA TRP A 50 2.54 1.19 2.27
C TRP A 50 3.55 0.39 1.43
N GLY A 51 4.80 0.84 1.34
CA GLY A 51 5.83 0.13 0.58
C GLY A 51 6.24 -1.19 1.23
N VAL A 52 6.18 -1.27 2.56
CA VAL A 52 6.67 -2.44 3.33
C VAL A 52 5.91 -3.72 2.96
N PRO A 53 4.57 -3.74 2.91
CA PRO A 53 3.82 -4.93 2.49
C PRO A 53 4.02 -5.32 1.02
N LEU A 54 4.46 -4.41 0.14
CA LEU A 54 4.67 -4.70 -1.28
C LEU A 54 6.00 -5.38 -1.59
N ILE A 55 7.01 -5.22 -0.74
CA ILE A 55 8.35 -5.84 -0.90
C ILE A 55 8.27 -7.35 -1.24
N PRO A 56 7.55 -8.21 -0.48
CA PRO A 56 7.49 -9.64 -0.80
C PRO A 56 6.82 -9.93 -2.14
N LEU A 57 5.78 -9.18 -2.51
CA LEU A 57 5.08 -9.33 -3.79
C LEU A 57 6.00 -9.00 -4.97
N LEU A 58 6.73 -7.88 -4.87
CA LEU A 58 7.68 -7.46 -5.90
C LEU A 58 8.83 -8.45 -6.06
N ARG A 59 9.40 -8.94 -4.94
CA ARG A 59 10.44 -9.98 -4.95
C ARG A 59 9.96 -11.28 -5.64
N TRP A 60 8.71 -11.67 -5.43
CA TRP A 60 8.14 -12.83 -6.12
C TRP A 60 7.99 -12.59 -7.63
N ALA A 61 7.60 -11.37 -8.03
CA ALA A 61 7.42 -10.97 -9.41
C ALA A 61 8.75 -10.93 -10.19
N GLU A 62 9.84 -10.56 -9.52
CA GLU A 62 11.20 -10.47 -10.09
C GLU A 62 11.96 -11.80 -10.08
N ARG A 63 11.49 -12.79 -9.33
CA ARG A 63 12.15 -14.11 -9.26
C ARG A 63 12.13 -14.76 -10.65
N GLU A 64 13.31 -14.94 -11.25
CA GLU A 64 13.48 -15.58 -12.56
C GLU A 64 12.95 -17.02 -12.58
#